data_AF-A0A8T9CFA4-F1
#
_entry.id   AF-A0A8T9CFA4-F1
#
_cell.length_a   1.000
_cell.length_b   1.000
_cell.length_c   1.000
_cell.angle_alpha   90.00
_cell.angle_beta   90.00
_cell.angle_gamma   90.00
#
_symmetry.space_group_name_H-M   'P 1'
#
loop_
_entity.id
_entity.type
_entity.pdbx_description
1 polymer ?
#
loop_
_entity_poly.entity_id
_entity_poly.type
_entity_poly.pdbx_seq_one_letter_code
_entity_poly.pdbx_strand_id
1 'polypeptide(L)'
;MEYIKRLFASLQQDRIPKARASSQYLRPNALENSHVAKLPTEILQQIADALPNEAAASFSLSCRHIYLLVGPQYLARLASSKSKTLSFLELLERDLPDQIVCHPCCKLHKTKDAEKYTVGGQLSSSWVDPGRLKCLHDDMEALVELYIHENFRSVVFKMVMKHFRVFGPDAQSRRLLDILSNKHTTYPWNDLLTKEEARCQIQHGSLFVRKRMTFHGPCRGVELESIDGFPICPHLEILSRGPLSLYIAQLHPYAPDKQLLYCESTSHCKKSLLPARSELHQCQYCRTEITADIQHPDNSTFDLIITVWKDLGQGPETEEWRAHCPPMDFLETPPPILFKRGEISSVFQELQTTQPLVLTSIFS
;
A
#
# COMPACT_ATOMS: atom_id res chain seq x y z
N MET A 1 6.72 -20.19 -10.71
CA MET A 1 7.49 -21.17 -11.50
C MET A 1 7.81 -20.71 -12.91
N GLU A 2 6.81 -20.38 -13.72
CA GLU A 2 7.06 -19.95 -15.09
C GLU A 2 7.85 -18.63 -15.19
N TYR A 3 7.65 -17.70 -14.25
CA TYR A 3 8.46 -16.48 -14.14
C TYR A 3 9.96 -16.79 -14.03
N ILE A 4 10.33 -17.71 -13.15
CA ILE A 4 11.72 -18.14 -12.99
C ILE A 4 12.26 -18.79 -14.27
N LYS A 5 11.47 -19.68 -14.89
CA LYS A 5 11.86 -20.28 -16.17
C LYS A 5 12.09 -19.22 -17.25
N ARG A 6 11.28 -18.15 -17.28
CA ARG A 6 11.44 -17.01 -18.21
C ARG A 6 12.62 -16.12 -17.85
N LEU A 7 12.88 -15.87 -16.57
CA LEU A 7 14.06 -15.16 -16.09
C LEU A 7 15.32 -15.93 -16.53
N PHE A 8 15.34 -17.25 -16.33
CA PHE A 8 16.41 -18.13 -16.76
C PHE A 8 16.54 -18.18 -18.29
N ALA A 9 15.43 -18.27 -19.01
CA ALA A 9 15.44 -18.21 -20.46
C ALA A 9 16.02 -16.89 -20.95
N SER A 10 15.67 -15.76 -20.34
CA SER A 10 16.24 -14.45 -20.68
C SER A 10 17.74 -14.39 -20.42
N LEU A 11 18.22 -14.91 -19.28
CA LEU A 11 19.64 -14.98 -18.95
C LEU A 11 20.42 -15.92 -19.88
N GLN A 12 19.76 -16.97 -20.40
CA GLN A 12 20.33 -17.89 -21.40
C GLN A 12 20.22 -17.36 -22.84
N GLN A 13 19.23 -16.50 -23.13
CA GLN A 13 18.95 -15.93 -24.46
C GLN A 13 19.83 -14.72 -24.79
N ASP A 14 20.55 -14.15 -23.81
CA ASP A 14 21.72 -13.27 -24.06
C ASP A 14 22.90 -14.01 -24.73
N ARG A 15 22.66 -15.18 -25.34
CA ARG A 15 23.47 -15.74 -26.42
C ARG A 15 23.51 -14.74 -27.58
N ILE A 16 24.52 -13.88 -27.54
CA ILE A 16 25.15 -13.14 -28.64
C ILE A 16 24.14 -12.71 -29.71
N PRO A 17 23.63 -11.46 -29.67
CA PRO A 17 22.96 -10.89 -30.83
C PRO A 17 23.90 -11.04 -32.03
N LYS A 18 23.46 -11.76 -33.07
CA LYS A 18 24.15 -11.74 -34.37
C LYS A 18 24.29 -10.26 -34.75
N ALA A 19 25.54 -9.83 -34.83
CA ALA A 19 25.97 -8.44 -34.90
C ALA A 19 25.08 -7.57 -35.79
N ARG A 20 24.25 -6.74 -35.18
CA ARG A 20 23.93 -5.43 -35.76
C ARG A 20 24.97 -4.48 -35.20
N ALA A 21 25.69 -3.81 -36.10
CA ALA A 21 26.83 -2.94 -35.85
C ALA A 21 26.44 -1.64 -35.12
N SER A 22 25.82 -1.73 -33.94
CA SER A 22 25.67 -0.61 -33.02
C SER A 22 26.84 -0.66 -32.04
N SER A 23 27.73 0.34 -32.12
CA SER A 23 28.76 0.72 -31.14
C SER A 23 29.10 -0.30 -30.05
N GLN A 24 30.23 -0.99 -30.23
CA GLN A 24 30.81 -1.96 -29.29
C GLN A 24 31.29 -1.27 -28.01
N TYR A 25 30.37 -0.93 -27.11
CA TYR A 25 30.74 -0.77 -25.70
C TYR A 25 30.98 -2.17 -25.14
N LEU A 26 32.23 -2.63 -25.20
CA LEU A 26 32.68 -3.84 -24.50
C LEU A 26 32.33 -3.66 -23.02
N ARG A 27 31.38 -4.47 -22.54
CA ARG A 27 31.03 -4.48 -21.11
C ARG A 27 32.29 -4.83 -20.33
N PRO A 28 32.76 -3.98 -19.39
CA PRO A 28 33.98 -4.25 -18.65
C PRO A 28 33.86 -5.57 -17.90
N ASN A 29 34.97 -6.31 -17.83
CA ASN A 29 34.99 -7.57 -17.11
C ASN A 29 34.89 -7.27 -15.61
N ALA A 30 33.75 -7.59 -14.99
CA ALA A 30 33.48 -7.33 -13.59
C ALA A 30 34.52 -7.95 -12.62
N LEU A 31 35.27 -8.94 -13.10
CA LEU A 31 36.30 -9.64 -12.32
C LEU A 31 37.73 -9.16 -12.60
N GLU A 32 37.95 -8.23 -13.53
CA GLU A 32 39.31 -7.83 -13.96
C GLU A 32 40.23 -7.45 -12.80
N ASN A 33 39.67 -6.79 -11.77
CA ASN A 33 40.39 -6.35 -10.57
C ASN A 33 40.01 -7.15 -9.31
N SER A 34 39.24 -8.22 -9.43
CA SER A 34 38.77 -8.99 -8.28
C SER A 34 39.74 -10.12 -7.92
N HIS A 35 40.03 -10.30 -6.63
CA HIS A 35 40.77 -11.46 -6.15
C HIS A 35 40.03 -12.78 -6.43
N VAL A 36 38.70 -12.73 -6.53
CA VAL A 36 37.85 -13.88 -6.89
C VAL A 36 38.20 -14.41 -8.28
N ALA A 37 38.65 -13.55 -9.20
CA ALA A 37 39.06 -13.94 -10.55
C ALA A 37 40.31 -14.83 -10.59
N LYS A 38 41.12 -14.78 -9.51
CA LYS A 38 42.37 -15.54 -9.38
C LYS A 38 42.13 -16.90 -8.71
N LEU A 39 40.92 -17.17 -8.22
CA LEU A 39 40.59 -18.44 -7.59
C LEU A 39 40.42 -19.52 -8.67
N PRO A 40 40.96 -20.73 -8.45
CA PRO A 40 40.65 -21.89 -9.29
C PRO A 40 39.14 -22.18 -9.31
N THR A 41 38.65 -22.72 -10.42
CA THR A 41 37.24 -23.08 -10.61
C THR A 41 36.74 -24.02 -9.51
N GLU A 42 37.57 -24.94 -9.05
CA GLU A 42 37.26 -25.89 -7.97
C GLU A 42 36.97 -25.16 -6.66
N ILE A 43 37.71 -24.09 -6.36
CA ILE A 43 37.50 -23.28 -5.17
C ILE A 43 36.19 -22.49 -5.29
N LEU A 44 35.90 -21.92 -6.46
CA LEU A 44 34.62 -21.24 -6.70
C LEU A 44 33.43 -22.19 -6.57
N GLN A 45 33.57 -23.43 -7.04
CA GLN A 45 32.56 -24.47 -6.92
C GLN A 45 32.36 -24.89 -5.45
N GLN A 46 33.45 -25.11 -4.70
CA GLN A 46 33.39 -25.42 -3.27
C GLN A 46 32.71 -24.31 -2.46
N ILE A 47 33.02 -23.03 -2.77
CA ILE A 47 32.34 -21.89 -2.16
C ILE A 47 30.83 -21.97 -2.45
N ALA A 48 30.44 -22.18 -3.71
CA ALA A 48 29.03 -22.27 -4.08
C ALA A 48 28.30 -23.46 -3.42
N ASP A 49 28.95 -24.62 -3.31
CA ASP A 49 28.37 -25.83 -2.68
C ASP A 49 28.26 -25.69 -1.16
N ALA A 50 29.08 -24.85 -0.53
CA ALA A 50 29.01 -24.55 0.90
C ALA A 50 27.91 -23.52 1.26
N LEU A 51 27.38 -22.79 0.28
CA LEU A 51 26.32 -21.79 0.48
C LEU A 51 24.93 -22.44 0.49
N PRO A 52 23.96 -21.87 1.23
CA PRO A 52 22.54 -22.18 1.01
C PRO A 52 22.16 -21.98 -0.46
N ASN A 53 21.23 -22.79 -1.00
CA ASN A 53 20.92 -22.79 -2.44
C ASN A 53 20.55 -21.39 -2.98
N GLU A 54 19.89 -20.58 -2.17
CA GLU A 54 19.48 -19.21 -2.48
C GLU A 54 20.69 -18.29 -2.65
N ALA A 55 21.64 -18.38 -1.71
CA ALA A 55 22.89 -17.62 -1.76
C ALA A 55 23.83 -18.14 -2.85
N ALA A 56 23.91 -19.45 -3.07
CA ALA A 56 24.68 -20.06 -4.14
C ALA A 56 24.16 -19.64 -5.54
N ALA A 57 22.84 -19.56 -5.70
CA ALA A 57 22.20 -19.02 -6.90
C ALA A 57 22.48 -17.52 -7.09
N SER A 58 22.44 -16.73 -6.03
CA SER A 58 22.80 -15.31 -6.10
C SER A 58 24.28 -15.13 -6.46
N PHE A 59 25.16 -15.92 -5.84
CA PHE A 59 26.59 -15.96 -6.14
C PHE A 59 26.84 -16.32 -7.60
N SER A 60 26.18 -17.36 -8.12
CA SER A 60 26.36 -17.75 -9.53
C SER A 60 25.90 -16.66 -10.50
N LEU A 61 24.93 -15.82 -10.12
CA LEU A 61 24.42 -14.72 -10.94
C LEU A 61 25.18 -13.39 -10.79
N SER A 62 26.11 -13.29 -9.82
CA SER A 62 26.86 -12.05 -9.56
C SER A 62 27.64 -11.54 -10.78
N CYS A 63 28.18 -12.45 -11.59
CA CYS A 63 28.76 -12.11 -12.88
C CYS A 63 28.70 -13.28 -13.88
N ARG A 64 28.81 -12.95 -15.17
CA ARG A 64 28.79 -13.94 -16.25
C ARG A 64 29.88 -14.99 -16.12
N HIS A 65 31.07 -14.61 -15.64
CA HIS A 65 32.19 -15.55 -15.51
C HIS A 65 31.92 -16.60 -14.42
N ILE A 66 31.50 -16.17 -13.22
CA ILE A 66 31.12 -17.09 -12.14
C ILE A 66 29.95 -17.96 -12.58
N TYR A 67 28.95 -17.41 -13.27
CA TYR A 67 27.83 -18.20 -13.81
C TYR A 67 28.29 -19.33 -14.73
N LEU A 68 29.25 -19.06 -15.63
CA LEU A 68 29.77 -20.05 -16.57
C LEU A 68 30.62 -21.13 -15.87
N LEU A 69 31.36 -20.75 -14.83
CA LEU A 69 32.22 -21.67 -14.09
C LEU A 69 31.43 -22.56 -13.12
N VAL A 70 30.56 -21.95 -12.32
CA VAL A 70 29.80 -22.61 -11.25
C VAL A 70 28.55 -23.29 -11.79
N GLY A 71 27.93 -22.76 -12.85
CA GLY A 71 26.79 -23.35 -13.53
C GLY A 71 25.40 -23.01 -12.94
N PRO A 72 24.32 -23.42 -13.64
CA PRO A 72 22.94 -23.07 -13.30
C PRO A 72 22.24 -24.06 -12.36
N GLN A 73 22.92 -25.09 -11.84
CA GLN A 73 22.28 -26.16 -11.05
C GLN A 73 21.58 -25.64 -9.80
N TYR A 74 22.12 -24.59 -9.16
CA TYR A 74 21.51 -23.96 -7.99
C TYR A 74 20.17 -23.32 -8.32
N LEU A 75 20.08 -22.68 -9.50
CA LEU A 75 18.85 -22.09 -10.02
C LEU A 75 17.77 -23.14 -10.30
N ALA A 76 18.16 -24.30 -10.83
CA ALA A 76 17.25 -25.42 -11.03
C ALA A 76 16.70 -25.97 -9.71
N ARG A 77 17.52 -26.04 -8.66
CA ARG A 77 17.12 -26.47 -7.31
C ARG A 77 16.13 -25.49 -6.66
N LEU A 78 16.24 -24.19 -6.90
CA LEU A 78 15.29 -23.20 -6.37
C LEU A 78 13.90 -23.34 -6.98
N ALA A 79 13.85 -23.74 -8.25
CA ALA A 79 12.59 -23.91 -8.95
C ALA A 79 11.71 -25.01 -8.30
N SER A 80 12.23 -25.96 -7.53
CA SER A 80 11.36 -26.95 -6.89
C SER A 80 10.56 -26.41 -5.69
N SER A 81 10.88 -25.22 -5.15
CA SER A 81 10.25 -24.70 -3.93
C SER A 81 9.93 -23.21 -4.00
N LYS A 82 8.65 -22.86 -3.72
CA LYS A 82 8.18 -21.47 -3.66
C LYS A 82 8.90 -20.66 -2.57
N SER A 83 9.08 -21.25 -1.38
CA SER A 83 9.76 -20.58 -0.25
C SER A 83 11.22 -20.28 -0.58
N LYS A 84 11.98 -21.26 -1.09
CA LYS A 84 13.37 -21.07 -1.52
C LYS A 84 13.49 -20.03 -2.63
N THR A 85 12.56 -20.07 -3.58
CA THR A 85 12.46 -19.06 -4.63
C THR A 85 12.29 -17.65 -4.02
N LEU A 86 11.37 -17.47 -3.07
CA LEU A 86 11.15 -16.17 -2.44
C LEU A 86 12.41 -15.67 -1.73
N SER A 87 13.05 -16.51 -0.92
CA SER A 87 14.30 -16.16 -0.23
C SER A 87 15.41 -15.77 -1.20
N PHE A 88 15.52 -16.45 -2.35
CA PHE A 88 16.44 -16.03 -3.41
C PHE A 88 16.07 -14.67 -4.02
N LEU A 89 14.79 -14.42 -4.31
CA LEU A 89 14.36 -13.12 -4.85
C LEU A 89 14.59 -11.99 -3.83
N GLU A 90 14.46 -12.25 -2.53
CA GLU A 90 14.72 -11.28 -1.45
C GLU A 90 16.21 -10.92 -1.37
N LEU A 91 17.11 -11.87 -1.65
CA LEU A 91 18.53 -11.57 -1.81
C LEU A 91 18.76 -10.63 -3.01
N LEU A 92 18.18 -10.96 -4.17
CA LEU A 92 18.31 -10.12 -5.37
C LEU A 92 17.72 -8.73 -5.18
N GLU A 93 16.62 -8.60 -4.45
CA GLU A 93 15.96 -7.31 -4.20
C GLU A 93 16.89 -6.30 -3.52
N ARG A 94 17.82 -6.74 -2.67
CA ARG A 94 18.77 -5.87 -1.97
C ARG A 94 19.67 -5.10 -2.94
N ASP A 95 20.04 -5.74 -4.04
CA ASP A 95 20.91 -5.18 -5.07
C ASP A 95 20.13 -4.48 -6.21
N LEU A 96 18.80 -4.57 -6.18
CA LEU A 96 17.90 -4.01 -7.20
C LEU A 96 17.01 -2.92 -6.59
N PRO A 97 17.50 -1.68 -6.45
CA PRO A 97 16.78 -0.62 -5.77
C PRO A 97 15.46 -0.24 -6.46
N ASP A 98 15.33 -0.51 -7.76
CA ASP A 98 14.14 -0.21 -8.56
C ASP A 98 13.11 -1.35 -8.58
N GLN A 99 13.32 -2.45 -7.85
CA GLN A 99 12.45 -3.62 -7.83
C GLN A 99 12.07 -4.04 -6.42
N ILE A 100 10.90 -4.67 -6.25
CA ILE A 100 10.48 -5.27 -4.97
C ILE A 100 10.09 -6.73 -5.17
N VAL A 101 10.33 -7.58 -4.16
CA VAL A 101 9.72 -8.90 -4.12
C VAL A 101 8.26 -8.76 -3.74
N CYS A 102 7.42 -9.41 -4.51
CA CYS A 102 6.02 -9.60 -4.16
C CYS A 102 5.79 -11.05 -3.78
N HIS A 103 5.45 -11.30 -2.51
CA HIS A 103 5.20 -12.64 -1.97
C HIS A 103 4.01 -13.36 -2.65
N PRO A 104 2.84 -12.70 -2.84
CA PRO A 104 1.73 -13.32 -3.58
C PRO A 104 2.11 -13.73 -5.00
N CYS A 105 2.82 -12.86 -5.73
CA CYS A 105 3.21 -13.12 -7.12
C CYS A 105 4.45 -14.01 -7.26
N CYS A 106 5.29 -14.12 -6.23
CA CYS A 106 6.55 -14.85 -6.25
C CYS A 106 7.49 -14.38 -7.38
N LYS A 107 7.63 -13.05 -7.54
CA LYS A 107 8.45 -12.40 -8.57
C LYS A 107 8.93 -11.01 -8.12
N LEU A 108 9.87 -10.43 -8.88
CA LEU A 108 10.27 -9.04 -8.74
C LEU A 108 9.37 -8.13 -9.59
N HIS A 109 8.78 -7.11 -8.96
CA HIS A 109 8.02 -6.06 -9.64
C HIS A 109 8.88 -4.81 -9.77
N LYS A 110 8.86 -4.16 -10.93
CA LYS A 110 9.57 -2.90 -11.14
C LYS A 110 8.77 -1.74 -10.58
N THR A 111 9.42 -0.85 -9.85
CA THR A 111 8.82 0.34 -9.26
C THR A 111 8.28 1.30 -10.32
N LYS A 112 8.92 1.37 -11.49
CA LYS A 112 8.42 2.17 -12.62
C LYS A 112 7.05 1.70 -13.15
N ASP A 113 6.69 0.45 -12.89
CA ASP A 113 5.42 -0.15 -13.31
C ASP A 113 4.28 0.07 -12.29
N ALA A 114 4.49 0.90 -11.25
CA ALA A 114 3.53 1.11 -10.16
C ALA A 114 2.10 1.48 -10.62
N GLU A 115 1.97 2.29 -11.68
CA GLU A 115 0.66 2.70 -12.19
C GLU A 115 -0.20 1.52 -12.67
N LYS A 116 0.42 0.41 -13.10
CA LYS A 116 -0.28 -0.80 -13.57
C LYS A 116 -1.10 -1.50 -12.49
N TYR A 117 -0.87 -1.18 -11.22
CA TYR A 117 -1.62 -1.79 -10.10
C TYR A 117 -2.84 -0.96 -9.68
N THR A 118 -2.97 0.28 -10.16
CA THR A 118 -4.13 1.14 -9.87
C THR A 118 -5.35 0.79 -10.72
N VAL A 119 -6.55 1.20 -10.28
CA VAL A 119 -7.80 1.01 -11.03
C VAL A 119 -7.70 1.63 -12.44
N GLY A 120 -7.15 2.84 -12.56
CA GLY A 120 -6.94 3.50 -13.86
C GLY A 120 -5.96 2.75 -14.78
N GLY A 121 -4.94 2.11 -14.20
CA GLY A 121 -3.99 1.28 -14.96
C GLY A 121 -4.63 0.02 -15.54
N GLN A 122 -5.59 -0.59 -14.83
CA GLN A 122 -6.30 -1.78 -15.30
C GLN A 122 -7.19 -1.48 -16.51
N LEU A 123 -7.91 -0.36 -16.48
CA LEU A 123 -8.79 0.07 -17.57
C LEU A 123 -8.01 0.39 -18.86
N SER A 124 -6.79 0.90 -18.75
CA SER A 124 -5.96 1.22 -19.91
C SER A 124 -5.39 -0.04 -20.59
N SER A 125 -5.20 -1.13 -19.85
CA SER A 125 -4.68 -2.37 -20.41
C SER A 125 -5.81 -3.34 -20.75
N SER A 126 -6.42 -3.19 -21.93
CA SER A 126 -7.53 -4.05 -22.40
C SER A 126 -7.18 -5.54 -22.63
N TRP A 127 -6.07 -6.03 -22.06
CA TRP A 127 -5.49 -7.36 -22.31
C TRP A 127 -4.87 -8.01 -21.07
N VAL A 128 -4.95 -7.38 -19.89
CA VAL A 128 -4.43 -8.01 -18.67
C VAL A 128 -5.59 -8.72 -17.98
N ASP A 129 -5.66 -10.03 -18.23
CA ASP A 129 -6.43 -10.98 -17.42
C ASP A 129 -6.26 -10.63 -15.93
N PRO A 130 -7.33 -10.19 -15.24
CA PRO A 130 -7.29 -9.85 -13.81
C PRO A 130 -6.74 -11.00 -12.94
N GLY A 131 -6.88 -12.26 -13.40
CA GLY A 131 -6.28 -13.43 -12.76
C GLY A 131 -4.74 -13.49 -12.81
N ARG A 132 -4.08 -12.54 -13.49
CA ARG A 132 -2.63 -12.61 -13.75
C ARG A 132 -1.77 -11.94 -12.69
N LEU A 133 -2.32 -11.11 -11.81
CA LEU A 133 -1.58 -10.46 -10.73
C LEU A 133 -2.12 -10.91 -9.37
N LYS A 134 -1.54 -12.00 -8.84
CA LYS A 134 -1.90 -12.59 -7.55
C LYS A 134 -1.92 -11.61 -6.38
N CYS A 135 -1.11 -10.55 -6.40
CA CYS A 135 -1.12 -9.53 -5.34
C CYS A 135 -2.35 -8.65 -5.35
N LEU A 136 -3.01 -8.45 -6.50
CA LEU A 136 -4.27 -7.73 -6.53
C LEU A 136 -5.40 -8.59 -5.96
N HIS A 137 -5.34 -9.90 -6.22
CA HIS A 137 -6.26 -10.85 -5.62
C HIS A 137 -6.08 -10.92 -4.10
N ASP A 138 -4.83 -10.96 -3.64
CA ASP A 138 -4.47 -10.92 -2.21
C ASP A 138 -5.00 -9.64 -1.53
N ASP A 139 -4.85 -8.47 -2.17
CA ASP A 139 -5.41 -7.18 -1.68
C ASP A 139 -6.95 -7.23 -1.61
N MET A 140 -7.61 -7.90 -2.56
CA MET A 140 -9.06 -8.04 -2.60
C MET A 140 -9.56 -9.00 -1.51
N GLU A 141 -8.90 -10.14 -1.31
CA GLU A 141 -9.21 -11.08 -0.21
C GLU A 141 -9.02 -10.41 1.16
N ALA A 142 -7.98 -9.59 1.29
CA ALA A 142 -7.73 -8.78 2.49
C ALA A 142 -8.60 -7.51 2.59
N LEU A 143 -9.55 -7.30 1.67
CA LEU A 143 -10.47 -6.15 1.64
C LEU A 143 -9.75 -4.79 1.77
N VAL A 144 -8.55 -4.67 1.18
CA VAL A 144 -7.71 -3.46 1.27
C VAL A 144 -8.42 -2.24 0.71
N GLU A 145 -9.14 -2.40 -0.40
CA GLU A 145 -9.91 -1.34 -1.05
C GLU A 145 -11.02 -0.77 -0.13
N LEU A 146 -11.64 -1.66 0.64
CA LEU A 146 -12.73 -1.33 1.54
C LEU A 146 -12.21 -0.55 2.75
N TYR A 147 -11.19 -1.09 3.42
CA TYR A 147 -10.69 -0.54 4.68
C TYR A 147 -9.68 0.60 4.53
N ILE A 148 -9.01 0.74 3.37
CA ILE A 148 -8.05 1.82 3.13
C ILE A 148 -8.63 2.82 2.13
N HIS A 149 -8.72 2.46 0.84
CA HIS A 149 -9.52 3.12 -0.21
C HIS A 149 -9.30 2.38 -1.56
N GLU A 150 -10.19 2.61 -2.54
CA GLU A 150 -10.24 1.88 -3.83
C GLU A 150 -8.90 1.83 -4.61
N ASN A 151 -8.13 2.92 -4.57
CA ASN A 151 -6.85 3.03 -5.30
C ASN A 151 -5.65 2.49 -4.53
N PHE A 152 -5.83 2.05 -3.28
CA PHE A 152 -4.71 1.58 -2.45
C PHE A 152 -4.30 0.16 -2.85
N ARG A 153 -2.99 -0.09 -2.91
CA ARG A 153 -2.40 -1.39 -3.26
C ARG A 153 -1.20 -1.70 -2.39
N SER A 154 -1.16 -2.88 -1.77
CA SER A 154 -0.05 -3.29 -0.89
C SER A 154 1.28 -3.37 -1.63
N VAL A 155 1.26 -3.79 -2.90
CA VAL A 155 2.45 -3.86 -3.75
C VAL A 155 3.04 -2.48 -4.02
N VAL A 156 2.20 -1.46 -4.22
CA VAL A 156 2.66 -0.07 -4.43
C VAL A 156 3.13 0.50 -3.09
N PHE A 157 2.44 0.21 -1.98
CA PHE A 157 2.92 0.52 -0.62
C PHE A 157 4.35 0.04 -0.40
N LYS A 158 4.66 -1.23 -0.70
CA LYS A 158 6.02 -1.75 -0.59
C LYS A 158 7.01 -1.02 -1.50
N MET A 159 6.63 -0.69 -2.74
CA MET A 159 7.47 0.10 -3.66
C MET A 159 7.82 1.47 -3.06
N VAL A 160 6.82 2.18 -2.52
CA VAL A 160 7.00 3.51 -1.95
C VAL A 160 7.92 3.44 -0.75
N MET A 161 7.67 2.52 0.19
CA MET A 161 8.47 2.40 1.42
C MET A 161 9.92 2.04 1.12
N LYS A 162 10.14 1.11 0.19
CA LYS A 162 11.50 0.77 -0.24
C LYS A 162 12.21 1.98 -0.86
N HIS A 163 11.56 2.61 -1.84
CA HIS A 163 12.15 3.74 -2.56
C HIS A 163 12.49 4.90 -1.61
N PHE A 164 11.56 5.25 -0.72
CA PHE A 164 11.75 6.30 0.26
C PHE A 164 12.90 6.00 1.23
N ARG A 165 13.07 4.75 1.67
CA ARG A 165 14.20 4.36 2.54
C ARG A 165 15.56 4.51 1.86
N VAL A 166 15.65 4.16 0.57
CA VAL A 166 16.91 4.17 -0.17
C VAL A 166 17.27 5.58 -0.64
N PHE A 167 16.28 6.35 -1.10
CA PHE A 167 16.51 7.63 -1.79
C PHE A 167 15.95 8.86 -1.06
N GLY A 168 15.19 8.67 0.02
CA GLY A 168 14.54 9.76 0.75
C GLY A 168 13.35 10.40 0.00
N PRO A 169 12.92 11.59 0.42
CA PRO A 169 11.81 12.32 -0.20
C PRO A 169 12.23 12.97 -1.53
N ASP A 170 12.22 12.21 -2.62
CA ASP A 170 12.56 12.69 -3.96
C ASP A 170 11.32 12.81 -4.89
N ALA A 171 11.54 13.13 -6.16
CA ALA A 171 10.46 13.24 -7.15
C ALA A 171 9.75 11.90 -7.38
N GLN A 172 10.50 10.78 -7.40
CA GLN A 172 9.92 9.47 -7.62
C GLN A 172 9.12 8.99 -6.40
N SER A 173 9.59 9.22 -5.17
CA SER A 173 8.85 8.92 -3.94
C SER A 173 7.54 9.71 -3.87
N ARG A 174 7.55 10.98 -4.26
CA ARG A 174 6.32 11.80 -4.37
C ARG A 174 5.37 11.23 -5.42
N ARG A 175 5.85 10.88 -6.61
CA ARG A 175 5.03 10.24 -7.65
C ARG A 175 4.39 8.94 -7.13
N LEU A 176 5.15 8.11 -6.43
CA LEU A 176 4.65 6.85 -5.87
C LEU A 176 3.59 7.09 -4.78
N LEU A 177 3.78 8.09 -3.93
CA LEU A 177 2.77 8.53 -2.95
C LEU A 177 1.51 9.08 -3.62
N ASP A 178 1.64 9.80 -4.73
CA ASP A 178 0.52 10.30 -5.52
C ASP A 178 -0.28 9.14 -6.15
N ILE A 179 0.40 8.08 -6.61
CA ILE A 179 -0.23 6.85 -7.13
C ILE A 179 -1.02 6.13 -6.02
N LEU A 180 -0.48 6.08 -4.80
CA LEU A 180 -1.18 5.53 -3.65
C LEU A 180 -2.31 6.41 -3.13
N SER A 181 -2.29 7.70 -3.42
CA SER A 181 -3.32 8.63 -2.97
C SER A 181 -4.52 8.59 -3.91
N ASN A 182 -5.71 8.91 -3.41
CA ASN A 182 -6.89 9.09 -4.24
C ASN A 182 -7.20 10.58 -4.33
N LYS A 183 -7.08 11.18 -5.52
CA LYS A 183 -7.28 12.64 -5.67
C LYS A 183 -8.71 13.02 -5.35
N HIS A 184 -9.67 12.50 -6.10
CA HIS A 184 -11.10 12.64 -5.81
C HIS A 184 -11.88 11.61 -6.63
N THR A 185 -12.79 10.89 -5.99
CA THR A 185 -13.79 10.06 -6.66
C THR A 185 -15.16 10.52 -6.21
N THR A 186 -16.08 10.66 -7.15
CA THR A 186 -17.49 10.97 -6.85
C THR A 186 -18.35 9.85 -7.39
N TYR A 187 -19.18 9.28 -6.54
CA TYR A 187 -20.10 8.21 -6.91
C TYR A 187 -21.42 8.36 -6.15
N PRO A 188 -22.53 7.91 -6.75
CA PRO A 188 -23.78 7.78 -6.01
C PRO A 188 -23.67 6.65 -4.99
N TRP A 189 -24.17 6.88 -3.77
CA TRP A 189 -24.31 5.88 -2.73
C TRP A 189 -25.73 5.98 -2.17
N ASN A 190 -26.61 5.07 -2.58
CA ASN A 190 -28.05 5.19 -2.36
C ASN A 190 -28.55 6.57 -2.85
N ASP A 191 -29.25 7.33 -2.01
CA ASP A 191 -29.76 8.67 -2.31
C ASP A 191 -28.74 9.81 -2.04
N LEU A 192 -27.50 9.46 -1.70
CA LEU A 192 -26.45 10.41 -1.35
C LEU A 192 -25.39 10.51 -2.45
N LEU A 193 -24.90 11.73 -2.66
CA LEU A 193 -23.71 11.95 -3.47
C LEU A 193 -22.48 11.80 -2.58
N THR A 194 -21.67 10.78 -2.82
CA THR A 194 -20.45 10.53 -2.04
C THR A 194 -19.24 11.06 -2.77
N LYS A 195 -18.43 11.86 -2.07
CA LYS A 195 -17.11 12.30 -2.52
C LYS A 195 -16.06 11.68 -1.61
N GLU A 196 -15.10 10.99 -2.21
CA GLU A 196 -13.98 10.37 -1.51
C GLU A 196 -12.66 11.00 -1.96
N GLU A 197 -11.81 11.35 -0.99
CA GLU A 197 -10.40 11.69 -1.22
C GLU A 197 -9.54 10.87 -0.25
N ALA A 198 -8.34 10.49 -0.68
CA ALA A 198 -7.37 9.83 0.17
C ALA A 198 -5.97 10.41 -0.06
N ARG A 199 -5.23 10.66 1.02
CA ARG A 199 -3.87 11.18 0.96
C ARG A 199 -2.93 10.27 1.74
N CYS A 200 -1.82 9.92 1.11
CA CYS A 200 -0.74 9.18 1.73
C CYS A 200 0.46 10.07 2.06
N GLN A 201 1.14 9.81 3.18
CA GLN A 201 2.36 10.50 3.59
C GLN A 201 3.27 9.55 4.37
N ILE A 202 4.59 9.71 4.24
CA ILE A 202 5.55 8.99 5.09
C ILE A 202 6.07 9.93 6.17
N GLN A 203 6.01 9.49 7.41
CA GLN A 203 6.61 10.19 8.56
C GLN A 203 7.25 9.17 9.50
N HIS A 204 8.46 9.47 10.01
CA HIS A 204 9.20 8.57 10.89
C HIS A 204 9.35 7.12 10.38
N GLY A 205 9.39 6.93 9.05
CA GLY A 205 9.51 5.61 8.44
C GLY A 205 8.22 4.79 8.36
N SER A 206 7.08 5.33 8.78
CA SER A 206 5.75 4.72 8.61
C SER A 206 4.92 5.43 7.53
N LEU A 207 4.06 4.68 6.85
CA LEU A 207 3.08 5.24 5.91
C LEU A 207 1.78 5.57 6.64
N PHE A 208 1.39 6.83 6.57
CA PHE A 208 0.13 7.35 7.06
C PHE A 208 -0.85 7.57 5.91
N VAL A 209 -2.12 7.25 6.15
CA VAL A 209 -3.21 7.46 5.21
C VAL A 209 -4.30 8.30 5.87
N ARG A 210 -4.79 9.32 5.18
CA ARG A 210 -6.00 10.05 5.51
C ARG A 210 -7.04 9.80 4.43
N LYS A 211 -8.12 9.09 4.74
CA LYS A 211 -9.31 8.95 3.90
C LYS A 211 -10.37 9.95 4.38
N ARG A 212 -10.88 10.80 3.51
CA ARG A 212 -12.00 11.71 3.81
C ARG A 212 -13.14 11.43 2.86
N MET A 213 -14.31 11.23 3.42
CA MET A 213 -15.55 10.92 2.71
C MET A 213 -16.57 11.98 3.06
N THR A 214 -17.23 12.54 2.05
CA THR A 214 -18.29 13.53 2.21
C THR A 214 -19.55 12.99 1.57
N PHE A 215 -20.57 12.74 2.38
CA PHE A 215 -21.89 12.33 1.93
C PHE A 215 -22.77 13.57 1.89
N HIS A 216 -23.18 13.94 0.68
CA HIS A 216 -24.02 15.11 0.42
C HIS A 216 -25.44 14.68 0.09
N GLY A 217 -26.43 15.27 0.77
CA GLY A 217 -27.84 14.96 0.54
C GLY A 217 -28.80 16.00 1.11
N PRO A 218 -30.11 15.89 0.81
CA PRO A 218 -31.12 16.78 1.36
C PRO A 218 -31.35 16.51 2.86
N CYS A 219 -31.66 17.55 3.63
CA CYS A 219 -32.04 17.41 5.06
C CYS A 219 -33.39 16.69 5.25
N ARG A 220 -34.23 16.63 4.20
CA ARG A 220 -35.55 16.01 4.25
C ARG A 220 -35.50 14.62 3.64
N GLY A 221 -35.94 13.61 4.39
CA GLY A 221 -36.15 12.26 3.87
C GLY A 221 -34.89 11.43 3.67
N VAL A 222 -33.71 11.90 4.10
CA VAL A 222 -32.53 11.04 4.12
C VAL A 222 -32.61 10.13 5.34
N GLU A 223 -32.92 8.86 5.07
CA GLU A 223 -32.68 7.78 6.00
C GLU A 223 -31.17 7.52 6.02
N LEU A 224 -30.51 7.92 7.11
CA LEU A 224 -29.09 7.58 7.36
C LEU A 224 -28.85 6.07 7.45
N GLU A 225 -29.92 5.26 7.42
CA GLU A 225 -29.87 3.82 7.14
C GLU A 225 -29.08 3.51 5.86
N SER A 226 -29.02 4.44 4.91
CA SER A 226 -28.16 4.33 3.72
C SER A 226 -26.66 4.23 4.02
N ILE A 227 -26.20 4.65 5.21
CA ILE A 227 -24.79 4.64 5.63
C ILE A 227 -24.52 3.49 6.62
N ASP A 228 -25.54 2.65 6.88
CA ASP A 228 -25.40 1.55 7.82
C ASP A 228 -24.37 0.52 7.34
N GLY A 229 -23.52 0.08 8.26
CA GLY A 229 -22.45 -0.87 7.99
C GLY A 229 -21.26 -0.28 7.23
N PHE A 230 -21.07 1.05 7.24
CA PHE A 230 -19.92 1.65 6.56
C PHE A 230 -18.60 1.26 7.28
N PRO A 231 -17.70 0.48 6.65
CA PRO A 231 -16.52 -0.04 7.32
C PRO A 231 -15.41 1.01 7.41
N ILE A 232 -14.87 1.20 8.61
CA ILE A 232 -13.73 2.11 8.87
C ILE A 232 -12.44 1.31 8.90
N CYS A 233 -12.44 0.19 9.62
CA CYS A 233 -11.39 -0.82 9.67
C CYS A 233 -12.05 -2.16 10.03
N PRO A 234 -11.33 -3.29 10.05
CA PRO A 234 -11.90 -4.58 10.46
C PRO A 234 -12.54 -4.58 11.87
N HIS A 235 -12.25 -3.56 12.67
CA HIS A 235 -12.67 -3.43 14.06
C HIS A 235 -13.71 -2.34 14.30
N LEU A 236 -13.95 -1.45 13.35
CA LEU A 236 -14.84 -0.30 13.50
C LEU A 236 -15.74 -0.17 12.28
N GLU A 237 -17.03 0.02 12.53
CA GLU A 237 -18.04 0.31 11.52
C GLU A 237 -18.90 1.49 11.97
N ILE A 238 -19.48 2.21 11.01
CA ILE A 238 -20.49 3.23 11.28
C ILE A 238 -21.84 2.58 11.09
N LEU A 239 -22.69 2.72 12.10
CA LEU A 239 -24.05 2.21 12.10
C LEU A 239 -25.04 3.37 12.27
N SER A 240 -26.24 3.15 11.75
CA SER A 240 -27.39 4.05 11.91
C SER A 240 -28.33 3.53 13.00
N ARG A 241 -28.85 4.40 13.87
CA ARG A 241 -29.89 4.03 14.86
C ARG A 241 -31.15 4.87 14.67
N GLY A 242 -31.61 4.92 13.43
CA GLY A 242 -32.80 5.67 13.02
C GLY A 242 -32.46 7.02 12.38
N PRO A 243 -33.47 7.86 12.11
CA PRO A 243 -33.29 9.08 11.35
C PRO A 243 -32.35 10.03 12.11
N LEU A 244 -31.22 10.37 11.48
CA LEU A 244 -30.26 11.37 11.94
C LEU A 244 -29.34 10.98 13.11
N SER A 245 -29.21 9.69 13.45
CA SER A 245 -28.24 9.23 14.45
C SER A 245 -27.23 8.25 13.85
N LEU A 246 -25.95 8.61 13.94
CA LEU A 246 -24.81 7.76 13.58
C LEU A 246 -24.02 7.44 14.83
N TYR A 247 -23.53 6.21 14.89
CA TYR A 247 -22.61 5.79 15.93
C TYR A 247 -21.51 4.93 15.33
N ILE A 248 -20.34 4.99 15.95
CA ILE A 248 -19.23 4.11 15.62
C ILE A 248 -19.34 2.90 16.52
N ALA A 249 -19.52 1.72 15.92
CA ALA A 249 -19.54 0.45 16.63
C ALA A 249 -18.17 -0.21 16.54
N GLN A 250 -17.73 -0.77 17.67
CA GLN A 250 -16.54 -1.61 17.71
C GLN A 250 -16.95 -3.06 17.44
N LEU A 251 -16.51 -3.58 16.30
CA LEU A 251 -16.68 -4.97 15.93
C LEU A 251 -15.64 -5.81 16.67
N HIS A 252 -16.09 -6.55 17.67
CA HIS A 252 -15.26 -7.58 18.28
C HIS A 252 -15.49 -8.91 17.54
N PRO A 253 -14.43 -9.60 17.08
CA PRO A 253 -14.57 -10.86 16.36
C PRO A 253 -15.30 -12.00 17.09
N TYR A 254 -15.51 -11.92 18.42
CA TYR A 254 -16.09 -13.02 19.21
C TYR A 254 -17.31 -12.66 20.07
N ALA A 255 -17.58 -11.37 20.29
CA ALA A 255 -18.74 -10.92 21.04
C ALA A 255 -19.00 -9.45 20.71
N PRO A 256 -19.98 -9.11 19.85
CA PRO A 256 -20.25 -7.73 19.48
C PRO A 256 -20.72 -6.93 20.70
N ASP A 257 -19.77 -6.42 21.47
CA ASP A 257 -20.02 -5.44 22.51
C ASP A 257 -20.13 -4.08 21.81
N LYS A 258 -21.38 -3.66 21.62
CA LYS A 258 -21.69 -2.40 20.96
C LYS A 258 -21.43 -1.26 21.92
N GLN A 259 -20.18 -0.83 22.01
CA GLN A 259 -19.86 0.41 22.71
C GLN A 259 -20.45 1.59 21.93
N LEU A 260 -21.50 2.20 22.48
CA LEU A 260 -22.20 3.34 21.89
C LEU A 260 -21.32 4.60 22.01
N LEU A 261 -20.84 5.11 20.88
CA LEU A 261 -20.26 6.44 20.76
C LEU A 261 -21.31 7.38 20.18
N TYR A 262 -21.78 8.31 21.00
CA TYR A 262 -23.00 9.08 20.78
C TYR A 262 -22.71 10.39 20.01
N CYS A 263 -23.41 10.60 18.89
CA CYS A 263 -23.51 11.89 18.22
C CYS A 263 -25.00 12.25 18.08
N GLU A 264 -25.52 13.07 18.98
CA GLU A 264 -26.91 13.55 18.91
C GLU A 264 -26.98 14.84 18.09
N SER A 265 -27.57 14.75 16.90
CA SER A 265 -28.02 15.93 16.20
C SER A 265 -29.42 16.27 16.68
N THR A 266 -29.55 17.30 17.53
CA THR A 266 -30.87 17.73 18.02
C THR A 266 -31.69 18.33 16.87
N SER A 267 -32.78 17.66 16.51
CA SER A 267 -33.58 17.82 15.29
C SER A 267 -34.51 19.04 15.24
N HIS A 268 -34.11 20.17 15.83
CA HIS A 268 -34.80 21.44 15.57
C HIS A 268 -33.86 22.40 14.84
N CYS A 269 -34.07 22.50 13.53
CA CYS A 269 -33.54 23.52 12.64
C CYS A 269 -34.10 24.92 13.02
N LYS A 270 -33.76 25.37 14.23
CA LYS A 270 -33.85 26.74 14.73
C LYS A 270 -32.55 27.03 15.50
N LYS A 271 -31.53 27.43 14.76
CA LYS A 271 -30.36 28.22 15.23
C LYS A 271 -29.82 27.85 16.62
N SER A 272 -29.58 26.56 16.87
CA SER A 272 -28.81 26.14 18.04
C SER A 272 -27.32 26.14 17.68
N LEU A 273 -26.62 27.17 18.15
CA LEU A 273 -25.16 27.30 18.12
C LEU A 273 -24.54 26.34 19.15
N LEU A 274 -24.27 25.09 18.77
CA LEU A 274 -23.37 24.18 19.49
C LEU A 274 -22.49 23.44 18.46
N PRO A 275 -21.21 23.17 18.77
CA PRO A 275 -20.21 22.85 17.77
C PRO A 275 -20.34 21.39 17.32
N ALA A 276 -20.83 21.18 16.10
CA ALA A 276 -21.16 19.87 15.52
C ALA A 276 -19.95 18.99 15.15
N ARG A 277 -18.79 19.18 15.78
CA ARG A 277 -17.59 18.38 15.51
C ARG A 277 -17.55 17.21 16.48
N SER A 278 -17.61 15.98 15.97
CA SER A 278 -17.43 14.81 16.84
C SER A 278 -16.06 14.83 17.48
N GLU A 279 -16.00 14.28 18.68
CA GLU A 279 -14.76 13.91 19.32
C GLU A 279 -13.96 12.93 18.43
N LEU A 280 -12.62 12.97 18.54
CA LEU A 280 -11.72 12.09 17.79
C LEU A 280 -11.73 10.68 18.40
N HIS A 281 -12.23 9.68 17.70
CA HIS A 281 -12.27 8.30 18.21
C HIS A 281 -11.04 7.51 17.76
N GLN A 282 -10.64 6.53 18.56
CA GLN A 282 -9.50 5.65 18.29
C GLN A 282 -9.98 4.19 18.28
N CYS A 283 -9.49 3.41 17.31
CA CYS A 283 -9.63 1.97 17.35
C CYS A 283 -8.73 1.38 18.44
N GLN A 284 -9.24 0.41 19.19
CA GLN A 284 -8.46 -0.25 20.25
C GLN A 284 -7.55 -1.37 19.71
N TYR A 285 -7.72 -1.81 18.47
CA TYR A 285 -7.01 -2.99 17.92
C TYR A 285 -6.10 -2.68 16.73
N CYS A 286 -6.25 -1.52 16.10
CA CYS A 286 -5.36 -1.06 15.04
C CYS A 286 -5.12 0.44 15.16
N ARG A 287 -4.05 0.94 14.53
CA ARG A 287 -3.67 2.35 14.59
C ARG A 287 -4.56 3.17 13.65
N THR A 288 -5.81 3.35 14.04
CA THR A 288 -6.84 4.11 13.30
C THR A 288 -7.48 5.15 14.20
N GLU A 289 -7.58 6.39 13.70
CA GLU A 289 -8.37 7.47 14.29
C GLU A 289 -9.51 7.86 13.34
N ILE A 290 -10.62 8.33 13.89
CA ILE A 290 -11.77 8.78 13.10
C ILE A 290 -12.47 9.98 13.73
N THR A 291 -12.95 10.88 12.88
CA THR A 291 -13.92 11.92 13.24
C THR A 291 -15.08 11.92 12.25
N ALA A 292 -16.26 12.28 12.72
CA ALA A 292 -17.41 12.62 11.90
C ALA A 292 -17.82 14.07 12.17
N ASP A 293 -18.21 14.79 11.14
CA ASP A 293 -18.71 16.16 11.23
C ASP A 293 -19.95 16.28 10.35
N ILE A 294 -20.94 17.05 10.80
CA ILE A 294 -22.15 17.32 10.03
C ILE A 294 -22.21 18.82 9.78
N GLN A 295 -22.18 19.20 8.51
CA GLN A 295 -22.26 20.58 8.08
C GLN A 295 -23.56 20.80 7.32
N HIS A 296 -24.14 21.98 7.46
CA HIS A 296 -25.32 22.41 6.71
C HIS A 296 -24.91 23.57 5.81
N PRO A 297 -24.42 23.31 4.58
CA PRO A 297 -23.99 24.38 3.68
C PRO A 297 -25.15 25.31 3.30
N ASP A 298 -26.38 24.81 3.33
CA ASP A 298 -27.61 25.59 3.25
C ASP A 298 -28.71 25.01 4.16
N ASN A 299 -29.90 25.61 4.19
CA ASN A 299 -31.02 25.19 5.05
C ASN A 299 -31.75 23.92 4.57
N SER A 300 -31.35 23.35 3.44
CA SER A 300 -32.03 22.26 2.73
C SER A 300 -31.16 21.03 2.49
N THR A 301 -29.83 21.16 2.62
CA THR A 301 -28.86 20.08 2.43
C THR A 301 -27.94 19.93 3.63
N PHE A 302 -27.29 18.78 3.72
CA PHE A 302 -26.24 18.51 4.68
C PHE A 302 -25.06 17.81 4.01
N ASP A 303 -23.89 17.99 4.60
CA ASP A 303 -22.66 17.28 4.31
C ASP A 303 -22.26 16.51 5.58
N LEU A 304 -22.34 15.18 5.54
CA LEU A 304 -21.69 14.33 6.53
C LEU A 304 -20.26 14.07 6.09
N ILE A 305 -19.30 14.55 6.86
CA ILE A 305 -17.87 14.42 6.57
C ILE A 305 -17.26 13.42 7.55
N ILE A 306 -16.86 12.26 7.05
CA ILE A 306 -16.12 11.25 7.81
C ILE A 306 -14.65 11.33 7.41
N THR A 307 -13.77 11.53 8.39
CA THR A 307 -12.32 11.50 8.18
C THR A 307 -11.70 10.39 8.99
N VAL A 308 -10.97 9.50 8.31
CA VAL A 308 -10.29 8.34 8.87
C VAL A 308 -8.79 8.54 8.66
N TRP A 309 -8.01 8.40 9.73
CA TRP A 309 -6.55 8.40 9.68
C TRP A 309 -6.03 7.03 10.08
N LYS A 310 -5.00 6.55 9.38
CA LYS A 310 -4.36 5.27 9.64
C LYS A 310 -2.86 5.40 9.64
N ASP A 311 -2.21 4.70 10.56
CA ASP A 311 -0.78 4.38 10.49
C ASP A 311 -0.67 2.93 10.04
N LEU A 312 -0.16 2.73 8.82
CA LEU A 312 0.01 1.42 8.19
C LEU A 312 1.39 0.82 8.47
N GLY A 313 2.22 1.51 9.25
CA GLY A 313 3.55 1.07 9.61
C GLY A 313 4.54 1.07 8.43
N GLN A 314 5.51 0.17 8.53
CA GLN A 314 6.71 0.16 7.72
C GLN A 314 6.58 -0.59 6.39
N GLY A 315 5.54 -1.39 6.20
CA GLY A 315 5.30 -2.19 4.99
C GLY A 315 4.21 -3.24 5.17
N PRO A 316 3.77 -3.91 4.09
CA PRO A 316 2.68 -4.89 4.15
C PRO A 316 3.03 -6.19 4.88
N GLU A 317 4.29 -6.40 5.23
CA GLU A 317 4.72 -7.55 6.02
C GLU A 317 4.65 -7.32 7.54
N THR A 318 4.37 -6.08 7.97
CA THR A 318 4.38 -5.67 9.39
C THR A 318 3.10 -6.05 10.13
N GLU A 319 3.16 -6.10 11.46
CA GLU A 319 1.98 -6.37 12.30
C GLU A 319 1.00 -5.19 12.27
N GLU A 320 1.50 -3.96 12.19
CA GLU A 320 0.69 -2.76 12.06
C GLU A 320 -0.18 -2.80 10.81
N TRP A 321 0.37 -3.25 9.67
CA TRP A 321 -0.40 -3.47 8.45
C TRP A 321 -1.44 -4.57 8.62
N ARG A 322 -1.04 -5.73 9.17
CA ARG A 322 -1.95 -6.88 9.35
C ARG A 322 -3.16 -6.54 10.22
N ALA A 323 -3.01 -5.65 11.21
CA ALA A 323 -4.12 -5.18 12.03
C ALA A 323 -5.19 -4.37 11.25
N HIS A 324 -4.90 -3.93 10.03
CA HIS A 324 -5.88 -3.27 9.14
C HIS A 324 -6.53 -4.22 8.13
N CYS A 325 -6.12 -5.48 8.10
CA CYS A 325 -6.71 -6.53 7.30
C CYS A 325 -7.64 -7.39 8.16
N PRO A 326 -8.73 -7.95 7.60
CA PRO A 326 -9.55 -8.89 8.33
C PRO A 326 -8.71 -10.12 8.72
N PRO A 327 -8.85 -10.65 9.94
CA PRO A 327 -8.12 -11.85 10.34
C PRO A 327 -8.55 -13.01 9.46
N MET A 328 -7.60 -13.60 8.72
CA MET A 328 -7.86 -14.81 7.93
C MET A 328 -8.15 -16.01 8.83
N ASP A 329 -7.54 -16.04 10.02
CA ASP A 329 -7.71 -17.06 11.03
C ASP A 329 -8.33 -16.44 12.30
N PHE A 330 -9.64 -16.61 12.48
CA PHE A 330 -10.43 -16.18 13.64
C PHE A 330 -10.12 -17.01 14.91
N LEU A 331 -8.85 -17.25 15.22
CA LEU A 331 -8.49 -18.04 16.41
C LEU A 331 -7.92 -17.19 17.55
N GLU A 332 -7.37 -16.00 17.26
CA GLU A 332 -6.82 -15.12 18.30
C GLU A 332 -7.29 -13.67 18.12
N THR A 333 -7.82 -13.08 19.18
CA THR A 333 -8.06 -11.63 19.25
C THR A 333 -6.73 -10.91 19.36
N PRO A 334 -6.40 -9.94 18.48
CA PRO A 334 -5.23 -9.12 18.71
C PRO A 334 -5.39 -8.39 20.05
N PRO A 335 -4.32 -8.27 20.85
CA PRO A 335 -4.37 -7.52 22.10
C PRO A 335 -4.70 -6.04 21.80
N PRO A 336 -5.42 -5.35 22.69
CA PRO A 336 -5.64 -3.92 22.54
C PRO A 336 -4.31 -3.17 22.46
N ILE A 337 -4.21 -2.25 21.52
CA ILE A 337 -3.07 -1.36 21.36
C ILE A 337 -3.39 0.01 21.99
N LEU A 338 -2.37 0.63 22.58
CA LEU A 338 -2.47 1.96 23.17
C LEU A 338 -1.59 2.92 22.36
N PHE A 339 -2.18 4.02 21.90
CA PHE A 339 -1.46 5.13 21.26
C PHE A 339 -2.14 6.46 21.60
N LYS A 340 -1.40 7.56 21.49
CA LYS A 340 -1.89 8.85 21.98
C LYS A 340 -2.97 9.40 21.04
N ARG A 341 -4.08 9.88 21.61
CA ARG A 341 -5.14 10.56 20.86
C ARG A 341 -4.57 11.76 20.09
N GLY A 342 -4.82 11.79 18.79
CA GLY A 342 -4.34 12.83 17.87
C GLY A 342 -2.98 12.54 17.25
N GLU A 343 -2.29 11.47 17.65
CA GLU A 343 -0.94 11.12 17.17
C GLU A 343 -0.90 10.87 15.66
N ILE A 344 -1.95 10.23 15.12
CA ILE A 344 -2.01 9.87 13.70
C ILE A 344 -2.54 11.05 12.88
N SER A 345 -3.61 11.69 13.35
CA SER A 345 -4.23 12.82 12.67
C SER A 345 -3.34 14.07 12.60
N SER A 346 -2.44 14.29 13.59
CA SER A 346 -1.52 15.45 13.59
C SER A 346 -0.54 15.44 12.41
N VAL A 347 -0.20 14.26 11.88
CA VAL A 347 0.66 14.09 10.68
C VAL A 347 0.16 14.94 9.50
N PHE A 348 -1.16 15.12 9.39
CA PHE A 348 -1.79 15.84 8.29
C PHE A 348 -2.11 17.31 8.59
N GLN A 349 -1.92 17.77 9.82
CA GLN A 349 -2.21 19.14 10.24
C GLN A 349 -1.07 20.10 9.91
N GLU A 350 0.18 19.65 10.02
CA GLU A 350 1.39 20.46 9.79
C GLU A 350 1.46 21.07 8.38
N LEU A 351 0.77 20.45 7.42
CA LEU A 351 0.77 20.87 6.02
C LEU A 351 -0.23 21.98 5.68
N GLN A 352 -1.22 22.26 6.54
CA GLN A 352 -2.23 23.29 6.27
C GLN A 352 -1.75 24.70 6.62
N THR A 353 -0.75 24.83 7.50
CA THR A 353 -0.19 26.12 7.93
C THR A 353 0.79 26.74 6.94
N THR A 354 1.25 26.01 5.93
CA THR A 354 2.03 26.55 4.81
C THR A 354 1.11 26.91 3.64
N GLN A 355 0.34 27.98 3.80
CA GLN A 355 -0.38 28.63 2.69
C GLN A 355 0.57 29.55 1.89
N PRO A 356 0.19 29.91 0.64
CA PRO A 356 1.12 30.17 -0.44
C PRO A 356 1.89 31.46 -0.24
N LEU A 357 3.19 31.45 -0.58
CA LEU A 357 3.91 32.66 -0.93
C LEU A 357 3.10 33.35 -2.03
N VAL A 358 2.38 34.40 -1.62
CA VAL A 358 1.76 35.36 -2.52
C VAL A 358 2.86 35.82 -3.46
N LEU A 359 2.79 35.39 -4.72
CA LEU A 359 3.51 36.03 -5.80
C LEU A 359 2.91 37.43 -5.93
N THR A 360 3.39 38.37 -5.11
CA THR A 360 3.13 39.79 -5.31
C THR A 360 3.72 40.14 -6.68
N SER A 361 2.81 40.44 -7.59
CA SER A 361 3.03 41.04 -8.89
C SER A 361 4.02 42.20 -8.79
N ILE A 362 5.26 41.99 -9.23
CA ILE A 362 6.16 43.08 -9.60
C ILE A 362 5.83 43.42 -11.05
N PHE A 363 4.82 44.27 -11.23
CA PHE A 363 4.71 45.16 -12.38
C PHE A 363 4.23 46.50 -11.85
N SER A 364 5.18 47.41 -11.68
CA SER A 364 4.98 48.85 -11.56
C SER A 364 6.16 49.52 -12.23
#